data_AF-A0A1G8NT01-F1
#
_entry.id   AF-A0A1G8NT01-F1
#
_cell.length_a   1.000
_cell.length_b   1.000
_cell.length_c   1.000
_cell.angle_alpha   90.00
_cell.angle_beta   90.00
_cell.angle_gamma   90.00
#
_symmetry.space_group_name_H-M   'P 1'
#
loop_
_entity.id
_entity.type
_entity.pdbx_description
1 polymer ?
#
loop_
_entity_poly.entity_id
_entity_poly.type
_entity_poly.pdbx_seq_one_letter_code
_entity_poly.pdbx_strand_id
1 'polypeptide(L)'
;MATLSIEQAQTQARALLDSRIESVTALVKARQRVADLKEQLAEAEKDDKRAYVRATKDGWSADELKKLGLENSAAGRRRSATRKTSSTPQADEEHTRVENQPRQGE
;
A
#
# COMPACT_ATOMS: atom_id res chain seq x y z
N MET A 1 36.61 20.29 -23.26
CA MET A 1 36.09 19.00 -22.78
C MET A 1 36.66 18.80 -21.39
N ALA A 2 35.88 18.99 -20.32
CA ALA A 2 36.38 18.83 -18.97
C ALA A 2 36.66 17.33 -18.71
N THR A 3 37.93 16.98 -18.50
CA THR A 3 38.34 15.64 -18.12
C THR A 3 37.88 15.38 -16.69
N LEU A 4 36.86 14.54 -16.52
CA LEU A 4 36.36 14.13 -15.21
C LEU A 4 37.52 13.54 -14.40
N SER A 5 37.85 14.14 -13.24
CA SER A 5 38.92 13.59 -12.39
C SER A 5 38.44 12.33 -11.67
N ILE A 6 39.36 11.43 -11.32
CA ILE A 6 39.03 10.20 -10.58
C ILE A 6 38.33 10.54 -9.25
N GLU A 7 38.78 11.58 -8.56
CA GLU A 7 38.18 12.06 -7.30
C GLU A 7 36.74 12.55 -7.49
N GLN A 8 36.47 13.27 -8.58
CA GLN A 8 35.13 13.73 -8.92
C GLN A 8 34.20 12.56 -9.27
N ALA A 9 34.71 11.55 -9.99
CA ALA A 9 33.94 10.35 -10.31
C ALA A 9 33.60 9.55 -9.04
N GLN A 10 34.56 9.39 -8.12
CA GLN A 10 34.35 8.70 -6.85
C GLN A 10 33.35 9.43 -5.95
N THR A 11 33.46 10.76 -5.86
CA THR A 11 32.53 11.57 -5.06
C THR A 11 31.10 11.45 -5.60
N GLN A 12 30.93 11.53 -6.92
CA GLN A 12 29.61 11.37 -7.54
C GLN A 12 29.03 9.97 -7.34
N ALA A 13 29.86 8.93 -7.46
CA ALA A 13 29.43 7.55 -7.22
C ALA A 13 28.95 7.35 -5.78
N ARG A 14 29.67 7.90 -4.79
CA ARG A 14 29.27 7.85 -3.38
C ARG A 14 27.96 8.59 -3.13
N ALA A 15 27.85 9.84 -3.60
CA ALA A 15 26.63 10.63 -3.43
C ALA A 15 25.38 9.93 -4.02
N LEU A 16 25.54 9.27 -5.16
CA LEU A 16 24.47 8.51 -5.78
C LEU A 16 24.10 7.24 -4.99
N LEU A 17 25.08 6.56 -4.40
CA LEU A 17 24.81 5.44 -3.49
C LEU A 17 24.11 5.92 -2.22
N ASP A 18 24.54 7.03 -1.63
CA ASP A 18 23.92 7.61 -0.42
C ASP A 18 22.45 7.93 -0.68
N SER A 19 22.13 8.59 -1.79
CA SER A 19 20.73 8.87 -2.18
C SER A 19 19.88 7.61 -2.36
N ARG A 20 20.46 6.54 -2.91
CA ARG A 20 19.76 5.25 -3.04
C ARG A 20 19.55 4.59 -1.68
N ILE A 21 20.54 4.65 -0.80
CA ILE A 21 20.46 4.12 0.57
C ILE A 21 19.38 4.86 1.36
N GLU A 22 19.30 6.19 1.24
CA GLU A 22 18.24 6.98 1.84
C GLU A 22 16.85 6.55 1.37
N SER A 23 16.69 6.35 0.05
CA SER A 23 15.42 5.92 -0.55
C SER A 23 14.97 4.55 -0.03
N VAL A 24 15.88 3.57 0.04
CA VAL A 24 15.58 2.23 0.59
C VAL A 24 15.30 2.31 2.08
N THR A 25 16.04 3.14 2.82
CA THR A 25 15.84 3.35 4.26
C THR A 25 14.45 3.95 4.54
N ALA A 26 14.03 4.94 3.76
CA ALA A 26 12.70 5.53 3.87
C ALA A 26 11.60 4.50 3.60
N LEU A 27 11.78 3.66 2.57
CA LEU A 27 10.83 2.59 2.25
C LEU A 27 10.72 1.57 3.39
N VAL A 28 11.84 1.13 3.96
CA VAL A 28 11.83 0.18 5.09
C VAL A 28 11.13 0.80 6.30
N LYS A 29 11.42 2.06 6.64
CA LYS A 29 10.73 2.78 7.72
C LYS A 29 9.22 2.87 7.48
N ALA A 30 8.81 3.19 6.25
CA ALA A 30 7.40 3.23 5.89
C ALA A 30 6.73 1.87 6.04
N ARG A 31 7.39 0.79 5.60
CA ARG A 31 6.89 -0.59 5.76
C ARG A 31 6.76 -1.00 7.23
N GLN A 32 7.74 -0.66 8.06
CA GLN A 32 7.67 -0.92 9.50
C GLN A 32 6.48 -0.18 10.11
N ARG A 33 6.32 1.12 9.82
CA ARG A 33 5.18 1.90 10.31
C ARG A 33 3.83 1.31 9.88
N VAL A 34 3.73 0.79 8.67
CA VAL A 34 2.51 0.11 8.20
C VAL A 34 2.23 -1.16 9.01
N ALA A 35 3.27 -1.94 9.35
CA ALA A 35 3.11 -3.12 10.20
C ALA A 35 2.64 -2.73 11.61
N ASP A 36 3.29 -1.75 12.24
CA ASP A 36 2.97 -1.27 13.57
C ASP A 36 1.52 -0.74 13.65
N LEU A 37 1.09 0.01 12.63
CA LEU A 37 -0.28 0.53 12.56
C LEU A 37 -1.33 -0.57 12.34
N LYS A 38 -0.98 -1.63 11.60
CA LYS A 38 -1.88 -2.79 11.43
C LYS A 38 -2.05 -3.55 12.73
N GLU A 39 -0.98 -3.68 13.53
CA GLU A 39 -1.06 -4.30 14.85
C GLU A 39 -1.92 -3.46 15.80
N GLN A 40 -1.70 -2.14 15.85
CA GLN A 40 -2.53 -1.22 16.63
C GLN A 40 -3.99 -1.26 16.20
N LEU A 41 -4.26 -1.33 14.88
CA LEU A 41 -5.61 -1.49 14.36
C LEU A 41 -6.23 -2.81 14.81
N ALA A 42 -5.49 -3.91 14.78
CA ALA A 42 -5.99 -5.21 15.22
C ALA A 42 -6.33 -5.22 16.72
N GLU A 43 -5.53 -4.57 17.56
CA GLU A 43 -5.84 -4.46 18.98
C GLU A 43 -7.04 -3.54 19.24
N ALA A 44 -7.11 -2.40 18.56
CA ALA A 44 -8.27 -1.51 18.61
C ALA A 44 -9.57 -2.21 18.14
N GLU A 45 -9.50 -3.03 17.09
CA GLU A 45 -10.64 -3.85 16.62
C GLU A 45 -11.07 -4.90 17.66
N LYS A 46 -10.16 -5.43 18.48
CA LYS A 46 -10.53 -6.33 19.60
C LYS A 46 -11.20 -5.54 20.72
N ASP A 47 -10.66 -4.38 21.08
CA ASP A 47 -11.24 -3.50 22.09
C ASP A 47 -12.65 -3.06 21.73
N ASP A 48 -12.87 -2.65 20.48
CA ASP A 48 -14.19 -2.32 19.95
C ASP A 48 -15.18 -3.47 20.14
N LYS A 49 -14.80 -4.69 19.76
CA LYS A 49 -15.64 -5.89 19.95
C LYS A 49 -15.92 -6.16 21.43
N ARG A 50 -14.91 -6.04 22.30
CA ARG A 50 -15.05 -6.22 23.75
C ARG A 50 -16.04 -5.20 24.32
N ALA A 51 -15.94 -3.94 23.91
CA ALA A 51 -16.82 -2.86 24.33
C ALA A 51 -18.27 -3.09 23.86
N TYR A 52 -18.46 -3.49 22.60
CA TYR A 52 -19.77 -3.84 22.06
C TYR A 52 -20.43 -4.98 22.86
N VAL A 53 -19.69 -6.07 23.10
CA VAL A 53 -20.19 -7.19 23.91
C VAL A 53 -20.52 -6.74 25.33
N ARG A 54 -19.69 -5.91 25.94
CA ARG A 54 -19.98 -5.35 27.27
C ARG A 54 -21.26 -4.52 27.27
N ALA A 55 -21.45 -3.63 26.30
CA ALA A 55 -22.68 -2.85 26.17
C ALA A 55 -23.91 -3.77 26.04
N THR A 56 -23.83 -4.83 25.24
CA THR A 56 -24.94 -5.79 25.13
C THR A 56 -25.22 -6.56 26.43
N LYS A 57 -24.19 -6.83 27.24
CA LYS A 57 -24.34 -7.43 28.58
C LYS A 57 -24.92 -6.45 29.60
N ASP A 58 -24.60 -5.16 29.46
CA ASP A 58 -25.10 -4.08 30.30
C ASP A 58 -26.55 -3.69 29.95
N GLY A 59 -27.20 -4.42 29.04
CA GLY A 59 -28.62 -4.30 28.72
C GLY A 59 -28.94 -3.50 27.46
N TRP A 60 -27.93 -3.02 26.73
CA TRP A 60 -28.16 -2.34 25.46
C TRP A 60 -28.56 -3.33 24.36
N SER A 61 -29.68 -3.07 23.70
CA SER A 61 -30.09 -3.86 22.53
C SER A 61 -29.31 -3.43 21.28
N ALA A 62 -29.21 -4.33 20.30
CA ALA A 62 -28.54 -4.05 19.04
C ALA A 62 -29.19 -2.88 18.26
N ASP A 63 -30.50 -2.70 18.38
CA ASP A 63 -31.23 -1.61 17.73
C ASP A 63 -30.95 -0.26 18.39
N GLU A 64 -30.72 -0.23 19.70
CA GLU A 64 -30.32 1.00 20.41
C GLU A 64 -28.88 1.38 20.07
N LEU A 65 -27.96 0.42 20.08
CA LEU A 65 -26.59 0.66 19.63
C LEU A 65 -26.55 1.14 18.17
N LYS A 66 -27.39 0.57 17.31
CA LYS A 66 -27.54 1.01 15.92
C LYS A 66 -28.10 2.42 15.80
N LYS A 67 -29.12 2.79 16.58
CA LYS A 67 -29.65 4.17 16.63
C LYS A 67 -28.60 5.17 17.11
N LEU A 68 -27.66 4.74 17.95
CA LEU A 68 -26.51 5.53 18.38
C LEU A 68 -25.33 5.51 17.39
N GLY A 69 -25.43 4.79 16.27
CA GLY A 69 -24.37 4.66 15.29
C GLY A 69 -23.21 3.72 15.71
N LEU A 70 -23.36 3.00 16.81
CA LEU A 70 -22.43 1.99 17.32
C LEU A 70 -22.74 0.62 16.71
N GLU A 71 -22.77 0.56 15.37
CA GLU A 71 -22.96 -0.70 14.65
C GLU A 71 -21.73 -1.60 14.84
N ASN A 72 -21.95 -2.92 14.86
CA ASN A 72 -20.85 -3.88 14.87
C ASN A 72 -19.93 -3.65 13.66
N SER A 73 -18.73 -3.14 13.93
CA SER A 73 -17.72 -2.68 12.95
C SER A 73 -17.41 -3.74 11.87
N ALA A 74 -17.51 -5.03 12.21
CA ALA A 74 -17.29 -6.14 11.29
C ALA A 74 -18.26 -6.18 10.09
N ALA A 75 -19.47 -5.64 10.24
CA ALA A 75 -20.48 -5.64 9.17
C ALA A 75 -20.28 -4.53 8.13
N GLY A 76 -19.72 -3.38 8.53
CA GLY A 76 -19.50 -2.24 7.64
C GLY A 76 -18.43 -2.48 6.58
N ARG A 77 -17.36 -3.20 6.93
CA ARG A 77 -16.24 -3.49 6.02
C ARG A 77 -16.62 -4.38 4.84
N ARG A 78 -17.56 -5.31 5.01
CA ARG A 78 -18.03 -6.22 3.95
C ARG A 78 -18.81 -5.48 2.85
N ARG A 79 -19.57 -4.44 3.19
CA ARG A 79 -20.39 -3.68 2.21
C ARG A 79 -19.55 -2.78 1.29
N SER A 80 -18.36 -2.37 1.71
CA SER A 80 -17.48 -1.48 0.93
C SER A 80 -16.70 -2.24 -0.17
N ALA A 81 -16.39 -3.52 0.03
CA ALA A 81 -15.60 -4.32 -0.91
C ALA A 81 -16.36 -4.63 -2.22
N THR A 82 -17.69 -4.76 -2.20
CA THR A 82 -18.50 -5.06 -3.39
C THR A 82 -18.59 -3.89 -4.38
N ARG A 83 -18.33 -2.64 -3.96
CA ARG A 83 -18.45 -1.46 -4.84
C ARG A 83 -17.23 -1.17 -5.71
N LYS A 84 -16.10 -1.85 -5.53
CA LYS A 84 -14.83 -1.52 -6.22
C LYS A 84 -14.50 -2.40 -7.43
N THR A 85 -15.32 -3.37 -7.80
CA THR A 85 -15.01 -4.33 -8.87
C THR A 85 -15.78 -4.11 -10.18
N SER A 86 -16.49 -2.99 -10.35
CA SER A 86 -17.28 -2.72 -11.57
C SER A 86 -16.67 -1.66 -12.48
N SER A 87 -15.35 -1.69 -12.71
CA SER A 87 -14.70 -0.78 -13.67
C SER A 87 -13.45 -1.42 -14.27
N THR A 88 -13.65 -2.37 -15.18
CA THR A 88 -12.62 -2.80 -16.13
C THR A 88 -13.08 -2.38 -17.53
N PRO A 89 -12.53 -1.31 -18.13
CA PRO A 89 -12.46 -1.19 -19.57
C PRO A 89 -11.17 -1.88 -20.02
N GLN A 90 -11.35 -3.06 -20.59
CA GLN A 90 -10.43 -3.70 -21.51
C GLN A 90 -10.42 -2.84 -22.78
N ALA A 91 -9.27 -2.27 -23.13
CA ALA A 91 -9.06 -1.62 -24.42
C ALA A 91 -7.66 -1.97 -24.92
N ASP A 92 -7.66 -2.47 -26.13
CA ASP A 92 -6.61 -3.04 -26.95
C ASP A 92 -5.35 -2.16 -27.08
N GLU A 93 -4.18 -2.77 -26.92
CA GLU A 93 -2.93 -2.31 -27.55
C GLU A 93 -2.21 -3.49 -28.17
N GLU A 94 -2.76 -3.94 -29.30
CA GLU A 94 -1.99 -4.59 -30.37
C GLU A 94 -1.32 -3.48 -31.19
N HIS A 95 -0.05 -3.18 -30.90
CA HIS A 95 0.77 -2.28 -31.72
C HIS A 95 2.09 -2.97 -32.13
N THR A 96 2.00 -3.71 -33.24
CA THR A 96 2.97 -3.76 -34.34
C THR A 96 4.46 -3.67 -33.98
N ARG A 97 5.12 -4.82 -33.87
CA ARG A 97 6.59 -4.94 -33.98
C ARG A 97 6.97 -5.09 -35.46
N VAL A 98 7.11 -3.96 -36.14
CA VAL A 98 7.67 -3.86 -37.50
C VAL A 98 9.20 -3.95 -37.41
N GLU A 99 9.74 -4.93 -38.13
CA GLU A 99 11.02 -4.93 -38.86
C GLU A 99 12.33 -4.61 -38.12
N ASN A 100 13.19 -5.62 -37.96
CA ASN A 100 14.63 -5.42 -38.10
C ASN A 100 15.32 -6.73 -38.53
N GLN A 101 15.81 -6.75 -39.78
CA GLN A 101 16.68 -7.81 -40.32
C GLN A 101 17.97 -7.94 -39.49
N PRO A 102 18.66 -9.07 -39.61
CA PRO A 102 20.09 -8.97 -39.92
C PRO A 102 20.45 -9.69 -41.20
N ARG A 103 21.17 -8.95 -42.05
CA ARG A 103 21.98 -9.46 -43.15
C ARG A 103 23.20 -10.26 -42.62
N GLN A 104 23.65 -11.19 -43.47
CA GLN A 104 25.02 -11.72 -43.64
C GLN A 104 25.38 -12.97 -42.81
N GLY A 105 26.11 -13.95 -43.34
CA GLY A 105 27.00 -13.91 -44.51
C GLY A 105 27.22 -15.27 -45.17
N GLU A 106 27.86 -15.16 -46.34
CA GLU A 106 28.38 -16.21 -47.22
C GLU A 106 29.35 -17.19 -46.55
#